data_AF-A0A661HST8-F1
#
_entry.id   AF-A0A661HST8-F1
#
_cell.length_a   1.000
_cell.length_b   1.000
_cell.length_c   1.000
_cell.angle_alpha   90.00
_cell.angle_beta   90.00
_cell.angle_gamma   90.00
#
_symmetry.space_group_name_H-M   'P 1'
#
loop_
_entity.id
_entity.type
_entity.pdbx_description
1 polymer ?
#
loop_
_entity_poly.entity_id
_entity_poly.type
_entity_poly.pdbx_seq_one_letter_code
_entity_poly.pdbx_strand_id
1 'polypeptide(L)'
;MRYFLFLIGIILFFGGCSLQTTVAPVKMYRLNAPLDTEHYGSKGCQDKIIRIALLEGTNILRRQSIYYSDDDLGHYSYTRARWSENPSSQILNLFERSISANGLFKGVIPYKSQAKNQWLLENNIHEFMQVIKKDGTSDIYLKMDLTLVDEYSKEVLSVKKIALSKIGVDANVKSAVLAFNELIERSLDLTNVWLDETCR
;
A
#
# COMPACT_ATOMS: atom_id res chain seq x y z
N MET A 1 58.24 -17.40 29.70
CA MET A 1 57.55 -16.10 29.54
C MET A 1 57.17 -15.77 28.09
N ARG A 2 58.07 -15.86 27.10
CA ARG A 2 57.78 -15.47 25.70
C ARG A 2 56.69 -16.31 25.01
N TYR A 3 56.62 -17.60 25.27
CA TYR A 3 55.56 -18.50 24.76
C TYR A 3 54.19 -18.25 25.40
N PHE A 4 54.15 -17.82 26.65
CA PHE A 4 52.90 -17.56 27.38
C PHE A 4 52.19 -16.32 26.83
N LEU A 5 52.95 -15.27 26.50
CA LEU A 5 52.43 -14.07 25.84
C LEU A 5 51.93 -14.34 24.42
N PHE A 6 52.59 -15.25 23.69
CA PHE A 6 52.16 -15.65 22.34
C PHE A 6 50.83 -16.42 22.37
N LEU A 7 50.65 -17.27 23.38
CA LEU A 7 49.43 -18.08 23.57
C LEU A 7 48.23 -17.22 23.97
N ILE A 8 48.43 -16.19 24.80
CA ILE A 8 47.39 -15.20 25.15
C ILE A 8 46.98 -14.37 23.93
N GLY A 9 47.93 -13.98 23.07
CA GLY A 9 47.63 -13.25 21.84
C GLY A 9 46.74 -14.07 20.89
N ILE A 10 47.02 -15.36 20.73
CA ILE A 10 46.23 -16.26 19.88
C ILE A 10 44.80 -16.43 20.43
N ILE A 11 44.63 -16.60 21.74
CA ILE A 11 43.30 -16.75 22.36
C ILE A 11 42.45 -15.49 22.18
N LEU A 12 43.05 -14.29 22.28
CA LEU A 12 42.35 -13.02 22.07
C LEU A 12 41.94 -12.79 20.61
N PHE A 13 42.72 -13.29 19.63
CA PHE A 13 42.36 -13.19 18.21
C PHE A 13 41.24 -14.15 17.79
N PHE A 14 41.08 -15.29 18.46
CA PHE A 14 40.01 -16.27 18.15
C PHE A 14 38.74 -16.12 19.01
N GLY A 15 38.76 -15.32 20.08
CA GLY A 15 37.60 -15.09 20.95
C GLY A 15 36.55 -14.08 20.44
N GLY A 16 36.82 -13.38 19.33
CA GLY A 16 36.03 -12.22 18.88
C GLY A 16 34.78 -12.51 18.04
N CYS A 17 34.58 -13.73 17.52
CA CYS A 17 33.53 -13.98 16.52
C CYS A 17 32.29 -14.74 17.03
N SER A 18 32.21 -15.09 18.32
CA SER A 18 31.10 -15.92 18.83
C SER A 18 30.01 -15.16 19.58
N LEU A 19 30.13 -13.84 19.75
CA LEU A 19 29.08 -12.98 20.32
C LEU A 19 28.20 -12.39 19.21
N GLN A 20 27.78 -13.20 18.24
CA GLN A 20 26.76 -12.79 17.27
C GLN A 20 25.40 -12.86 17.97
N THR A 21 25.05 -11.78 18.68
CA THR A 21 23.74 -11.59 19.31
C THR A 21 22.65 -11.72 18.25
N THR A 22 21.70 -12.62 18.51
CA THR A 22 20.48 -12.83 17.70
C THR A 22 19.89 -11.51 17.23
N VAL A 23 19.97 -11.23 15.93
CA VAL A 23 19.35 -10.04 15.34
C VAL A 23 17.84 -10.14 15.59
N ALA A 24 17.27 -9.17 16.29
CA ALA A 24 15.84 -9.15 16.59
C ALA A 24 15.04 -9.25 15.27
N PRO A 25 13.98 -10.08 15.22
CA PRO A 25 13.24 -10.30 13.99
C PRO A 25 12.58 -9.01 13.49
N VAL A 26 12.67 -8.78 12.17
CA VAL A 26 11.95 -7.68 11.51
C VAL A 26 10.50 -8.10 11.33
N LYS A 27 9.57 -7.34 11.93
CA LYS A 27 8.14 -7.63 11.82
C LYS A 27 7.63 -7.25 10.42
N MET A 28 6.90 -8.16 9.80
CA MET A 28 6.31 -7.94 8.48
C MET A 28 4.81 -7.67 8.59
N TYR A 29 4.34 -6.67 7.85
CA TYR A 29 2.96 -6.21 7.83
C TYR A 29 2.37 -6.35 6.43
N ARG A 30 1.08 -6.65 6.35
CA ARG A 30 0.33 -6.75 5.10
C ARG A 30 -0.92 -5.89 5.22
N LEU A 31 -1.28 -5.22 4.13
CA LEU A 31 -2.58 -4.60 4.00
C LEU A 31 -3.64 -5.71 3.87
N ASN A 32 -4.66 -5.63 4.73
CA ASN A 32 -5.73 -6.62 4.79
C ASN A 32 -7.06 -5.93 5.08
N ALA A 33 -7.39 -4.95 4.23
CA ALA A 33 -8.71 -4.36 4.23
C ALA A 33 -9.76 -5.44 3.92
N PRO A 34 -10.85 -5.55 4.71
CA PRO A 34 -11.98 -6.38 4.34
C PRO A 34 -12.55 -5.89 3.01
N LEU A 35 -13.08 -6.82 2.23
CA LEU A 35 -13.71 -6.50 0.96
C LEU A 35 -15.22 -6.51 1.19
N ASP A 36 -15.87 -5.40 0.87
CA ASP A 36 -17.32 -5.42 0.76
C ASP A 36 -17.72 -6.30 -0.45
N THR A 37 -18.68 -7.18 -0.22
CA THR A 37 -19.23 -8.11 -1.22
C THR A 37 -20.66 -7.76 -1.60
N GLU A 38 -21.17 -6.62 -1.12
CA GLU A 38 -22.45 -6.10 -1.58
C GLU A 38 -22.45 -5.99 -3.10
N HIS A 39 -23.43 -6.64 -3.73
CA HIS A 39 -23.60 -6.59 -5.16
C HIS A 39 -24.30 -5.28 -5.52
N TYR A 40 -23.65 -4.51 -6.37
CA TYR A 40 -24.23 -3.27 -6.84
C TYR A 40 -25.26 -3.54 -7.94
N GLY A 41 -26.34 -2.73 -7.93
CA GLY A 41 -27.52 -2.98 -8.75
C GLY A 41 -27.45 -2.43 -10.17
N SER A 42 -26.45 -1.62 -10.52
CA SER A 42 -26.36 -1.06 -11.87
C SER A 42 -26.05 -2.14 -12.91
N LYS A 43 -26.65 -1.98 -14.09
CA LYS A 43 -26.50 -2.93 -15.21
C LYS A 43 -25.69 -2.37 -16.37
N GLY A 44 -25.38 -1.07 -16.40
CA GLY A 44 -24.76 -0.41 -17.55
C GLY A 44 -23.34 -0.89 -17.87
N CYS A 45 -22.69 -1.59 -16.94
CA CYS A 45 -21.32 -2.09 -17.10
C CYS A 45 -21.20 -3.62 -17.18
N GLN A 46 -22.31 -4.36 -17.10
CA GLN A 46 -22.27 -5.82 -17.02
C GLN A 46 -21.76 -6.51 -18.29
N ASP A 47 -21.70 -5.81 -19.42
CA ASP A 47 -21.10 -6.28 -20.67
C ASP A 47 -19.63 -5.85 -20.84
N LYS A 48 -19.12 -4.97 -19.96
CA LYS A 48 -17.77 -4.39 -20.04
C LYS A 48 -16.77 -5.18 -19.21
N ILE A 49 -15.57 -5.31 -19.75
CA ILE A 49 -14.38 -5.77 -19.03
C ILE A 49 -13.56 -4.53 -18.68
N ILE A 50 -13.20 -4.41 -17.41
CA ILE A 50 -12.34 -3.35 -16.90
C ILE A 50 -10.94 -3.90 -16.62
N ARG A 51 -9.92 -3.18 -17.08
CA ARG A 51 -8.53 -3.43 -16.73
C ARG A 51 -8.09 -2.45 -15.67
N ILE A 52 -7.45 -2.93 -14.61
CA ILE A 52 -6.85 -2.06 -13.61
C ILE A 52 -5.42 -1.76 -14.04
N ALA A 53 -5.07 -0.49 -14.23
CA ALA A 53 -3.73 -0.07 -14.62
C ALA A 53 -2.73 -0.30 -13.48
N LEU A 54 -1.43 -0.25 -13.80
CA LEU A 54 -0.40 -0.22 -12.76
C LEU A 54 -0.62 0.99 -11.84
N LEU A 55 -0.39 0.79 -10.54
CA LEU A 55 -0.50 1.88 -9.58
C LEU A 55 0.67 2.85 -9.73
N GLU A 56 0.37 4.06 -10.17
CA GLU A 56 1.32 5.17 -10.20
C GLU A 56 1.39 5.87 -8.84
N GLY A 57 2.53 6.48 -8.54
CA GLY A 57 2.72 7.22 -7.31
C GLY A 57 4.17 7.36 -6.88
N THR A 58 4.36 7.79 -5.64
CA THR A 58 5.69 8.05 -5.08
C THR A 58 6.55 6.78 -5.01
N ASN A 59 7.88 6.95 -5.14
CA ASN A 59 8.85 5.84 -5.04
C ASN A 59 8.76 5.04 -3.73
N ILE A 60 8.20 5.64 -2.68
CA ILE A 60 8.01 5.03 -1.36
C ILE A 60 7.09 3.81 -1.44
N LEU A 61 6.06 3.84 -2.29
CA LEU A 61 5.10 2.76 -2.45
C LEU A 61 5.69 1.52 -3.16
N ARG A 62 6.82 1.69 -3.85
CA ARG A 62 7.55 0.59 -4.53
C ARG A 62 8.53 -0.14 -3.61
N ARG A 63 8.74 0.35 -2.39
CA ARG A 63 9.65 -0.23 -1.41
C ARG A 63 8.87 -0.96 -0.33
N GLN A 64 9.48 -1.96 0.29
CA GLN A 64 8.89 -2.66 1.43
C GLN A 64 9.04 -1.88 2.75
N SER A 65 9.87 -0.84 2.80
CA SER A 65 9.99 -0.03 4.02
C SER A 65 8.68 0.69 4.35
N ILE A 66 8.34 0.77 5.64
CA ILE A 66 7.23 1.59 6.11
C ILE A 66 7.80 2.97 6.44
N TYR A 67 7.39 3.98 5.69
CA TYR A 67 7.91 5.34 5.81
C TYR A 67 7.01 6.19 6.69
N TYR A 68 7.64 7.14 7.38
CA TYR A 68 6.97 8.22 8.09
C TYR A 68 7.76 9.52 7.89
N SER A 69 7.12 10.65 8.13
CA SER A 69 7.76 11.94 8.24
C SER A 69 7.58 12.55 9.63
N ASP A 70 8.40 13.55 9.93
CA ASP A 70 8.18 14.46 11.06
C ASP A 70 7.69 15.83 10.56
N ASP A 71 7.32 16.70 11.49
CA ASP A 71 6.90 18.08 11.20
C ASP A 71 8.04 18.95 10.61
N ASP A 72 9.29 18.47 10.66
CA ASP A 72 10.49 19.19 10.21
C ASP A 72 10.94 18.74 8.80
N LEU A 73 10.02 18.16 8.00
CA LEU A 73 10.22 17.68 6.62
C LEU A 73 11.16 16.47 6.48
N GLY A 74 11.53 15.83 7.59
CA GLY A 74 12.33 14.61 7.58
C GLY A 74 11.54 13.42 7.03
N HIS A 75 12.20 12.53 6.31
CA HIS A 75 11.64 11.25 5.85
C HIS A 75 12.45 10.09 6.40
N TYR A 76 11.77 9.18 7.08
CA TYR A 76 12.40 8.05 7.77
C TYR A 76 11.67 6.75 7.45
N SER A 77 12.27 5.64 7.88
CA SER A 77 11.62 4.34 7.82
C SER A 77 11.83 3.57 9.10
N TYR A 78 10.85 2.77 9.48
CA TYR A 78 10.96 1.89 10.63
C TYR A 78 12.02 0.81 10.39
N THR A 79 13.02 0.71 11.27
CA THR A 79 14.16 -0.22 11.10
C THR A 79 13.81 -1.68 11.44
N ARG A 80 12.77 -1.89 12.25
CA ARG A 80 12.31 -3.22 12.71
C ARG A 80 10.94 -3.63 12.19
N ALA A 81 10.43 -2.89 11.21
CA ALA A 81 9.14 -3.17 10.60
C ALA A 81 9.15 -2.84 9.11
N ARG A 82 8.54 -3.72 8.31
CA ARG A 82 8.40 -3.55 6.87
C ARG A 82 7.10 -4.14 6.37
N TRP A 83 6.68 -3.74 5.19
CA TRP A 83 5.65 -4.41 4.43
C TRP A 83 6.16 -5.78 3.93
N SER A 84 5.28 -6.78 3.90
CA SER A 84 5.57 -8.11 3.36
C SER A 84 5.80 -8.07 1.84
N GLU A 85 5.13 -7.14 1.16
CA GLU A 85 5.25 -6.83 -0.27
C GLU A 85 5.23 -5.30 -0.43
N ASN A 86 5.65 -4.75 -1.57
CA ASN A 86 5.57 -3.29 -1.73
C ASN A 86 4.08 -2.83 -1.67
N PRO A 87 3.77 -1.69 -1.03
CA PRO A 87 2.41 -1.16 -0.94
C PRO A 87 1.70 -1.07 -2.27
N SER A 88 2.39 -0.67 -3.35
CA SER A 88 1.76 -0.56 -4.68
C SER A 88 1.11 -1.87 -5.14
N SER A 89 1.80 -2.99 -4.96
CA SER A 89 1.30 -4.30 -5.37
C SER A 89 0.15 -4.78 -4.49
N GLN A 90 0.24 -4.51 -3.17
CA GLN A 90 -0.82 -4.88 -2.23
C GLN A 90 -2.10 -4.08 -2.48
N ILE A 91 -1.98 -2.77 -2.69
CA ILE A 91 -3.13 -1.88 -2.97
C ILE A 91 -3.77 -2.29 -4.29
N LEU A 92 -2.98 -2.48 -5.36
CA LEU A 92 -3.50 -2.90 -6.66
C LEU A 92 -4.29 -4.21 -6.56
N ASN A 93 -3.78 -5.20 -5.82
CA ASN A 93 -4.47 -6.46 -5.60
C ASN A 93 -5.79 -6.28 -4.83
N LEU A 94 -5.83 -5.39 -3.83
CA LEU A 94 -7.05 -5.09 -3.08
C LEU A 94 -8.10 -4.42 -3.97
N PHE A 95 -7.71 -3.48 -4.85
CA PHE A 95 -8.60 -2.86 -5.83
C PHE A 95 -9.15 -3.90 -6.82
N GLU A 96 -8.29 -4.74 -7.41
CA GLU A 96 -8.71 -5.81 -8.32
C GLU A 96 -9.74 -6.74 -7.67
N ARG A 97 -9.48 -7.18 -6.43
CA ARG A 97 -10.37 -8.09 -5.70
C ARG A 97 -11.68 -7.41 -5.30
N SER A 98 -11.62 -6.16 -4.83
CA SER A 98 -12.80 -5.39 -4.42
C SER A 98 -13.74 -5.15 -5.60
N ILE A 99 -13.20 -4.65 -6.72
CA ILE A 99 -13.98 -4.38 -7.93
C ILE A 99 -14.51 -5.69 -8.53
N SER A 100 -13.73 -6.78 -8.45
CA SER A 100 -14.21 -8.08 -8.94
C SER A 100 -15.33 -8.67 -8.09
N ALA A 101 -15.33 -8.43 -6.77
CA ALA A 101 -16.31 -8.99 -5.85
C ALA A 101 -17.70 -8.32 -5.97
N ASN A 102 -17.75 -7.10 -6.51
CA ASN A 102 -18.93 -6.25 -6.51
C ASN A 102 -19.93 -6.55 -7.67
N GLY A 103 -19.50 -7.33 -8.67
CA GLY A 103 -20.33 -7.78 -9.79
C GLY A 103 -20.72 -6.73 -10.84
N LEU A 104 -20.15 -5.52 -10.80
CA LEU A 104 -20.47 -4.42 -11.73
C LEU A 104 -20.05 -4.69 -13.18
N PHE A 105 -18.95 -5.42 -13.36
CA PHE A 105 -18.32 -5.67 -14.65
C PHE A 105 -18.44 -7.13 -15.06
N LYS A 106 -18.44 -7.39 -16.36
CA LYS A 106 -18.31 -8.75 -16.91
C LYS A 106 -17.04 -9.46 -16.41
N GLY A 107 -15.98 -8.68 -16.21
CA GLY A 107 -14.72 -9.16 -15.68
C GLY A 107 -13.78 -8.02 -15.32
N VAL A 108 -12.94 -8.29 -14.33
CA VAL A 108 -11.85 -7.41 -13.90
C VAL A 108 -10.54 -8.12 -14.23
N ILE A 109 -9.66 -7.46 -14.98
CA ILE A 109 -8.39 -8.04 -15.40
C ILE A 109 -7.19 -7.21 -14.91
N PRO A 110 -6.06 -7.87 -14.59
CA PRO A 110 -4.88 -7.18 -14.09
C PRO A 110 -4.16 -6.41 -15.21
N TYR A 111 -3.32 -5.44 -14.84
CA TYR A 111 -2.61 -4.56 -15.78
C TYR A 111 -1.79 -5.29 -16.85
N LYS A 112 -1.24 -6.47 -16.53
CA LYS A 112 -0.43 -7.29 -17.45
C LYS A 112 -1.25 -8.05 -18.49
N SER A 113 -2.56 -8.16 -18.29
CA SER A 113 -3.43 -8.90 -19.20
C SER A 113 -3.41 -8.28 -20.59
N GLN A 114 -3.37 -9.14 -21.60
CA GLN A 114 -3.47 -8.77 -23.02
C GLN A 114 -4.88 -9.01 -23.57
N ALA A 115 -5.83 -9.39 -22.70
CA ALA A 115 -7.22 -9.57 -23.09
C ALA A 115 -7.84 -8.24 -23.52
N LYS A 116 -8.80 -8.30 -24.45
CA LYS A 116 -9.58 -7.12 -24.83
C LYS A 116 -10.40 -6.62 -23.64
N ASN A 117 -10.32 -5.34 -23.38
CA ASN A 117 -11.09 -4.61 -22.38
C ASN A 117 -11.76 -3.39 -23.03
N GLN A 118 -12.87 -2.97 -22.45
CA GLN A 118 -13.55 -1.75 -22.87
C GLN A 118 -13.05 -0.57 -22.06
N TRP A 119 -12.81 -0.75 -20.77
CA TRP A 119 -12.43 0.32 -19.86
C TRP A 119 -11.09 0.06 -19.20
N LEU A 120 -10.39 1.14 -18.88
CA LEU A 120 -9.15 1.17 -18.11
C LEU A 120 -9.37 2.03 -16.86
N LEU A 121 -9.06 1.48 -15.69
CA LEU A 121 -8.99 2.23 -14.44
C LEU A 121 -7.54 2.60 -14.16
N GLU A 122 -7.21 3.87 -14.32
CA GLU A 122 -5.94 4.44 -13.89
C GLU A 122 -6.01 4.87 -12.43
N ASN A 123 -4.92 4.66 -11.70
CA ASN A 123 -4.85 4.90 -10.26
C ASN A 123 -3.52 5.60 -9.96
N ASN A 124 -3.57 6.76 -9.31
CA ASN A 124 -2.38 7.51 -8.92
C ASN A 124 -2.44 7.89 -7.44
N ILE A 125 -1.48 7.42 -6.64
CA ILE A 125 -1.37 7.77 -5.22
C ILE A 125 -0.37 8.90 -5.02
N HIS A 126 -0.90 10.03 -4.57
CA HIS A 126 -0.14 11.23 -4.24
C HIS A 126 0.42 11.19 -2.83
N GLU A 127 -0.34 10.61 -1.89
CA GLU A 127 0.03 10.57 -0.48
C GLU A 127 -0.36 9.23 0.15
N PHE A 128 0.61 8.60 0.82
CA PHE A 128 0.45 7.37 1.60
C PHE A 128 1.54 7.37 2.68
N MET A 129 1.31 8.14 3.74
CA MET A 129 2.35 8.50 4.70
C MET A 129 1.77 8.64 6.11
N GLN A 130 2.61 8.31 7.10
CA GLN A 130 2.41 8.71 8.48
C GLN A 130 3.22 9.99 8.76
N VAL A 131 2.59 10.98 9.37
CA VAL A 131 3.24 12.21 9.84
C VAL A 131 3.23 12.18 11.37
N ILE A 132 4.40 12.05 11.99
CA ILE A 132 4.57 12.06 13.44
C ILE A 132 4.73 13.50 13.91
N LYS A 133 3.87 13.90 14.86
CA LYS A 133 3.86 15.22 15.48
C LYS A 133 4.79 15.28 16.68
N LYS A 134 5.19 16.49 17.05
CA LYS A 134 6.04 16.75 18.24
C LYS A 134 5.39 16.33 19.56
N ASP A 135 4.06 16.22 19.61
CA ASP A 135 3.31 15.78 20.80
C ASP A 135 3.25 14.26 20.98
N GLY A 136 3.86 13.48 20.08
CA GLY A 136 3.89 12.01 20.13
C GLY A 136 2.66 11.35 19.50
N THR A 137 1.73 12.11 18.95
CA THR A 137 0.68 11.60 18.06
C THR A 137 1.15 11.59 16.61
N SER A 138 0.36 10.99 15.74
CA SER A 138 0.63 10.96 14.31
C SER A 138 -0.65 10.97 13.50
N ASP A 139 -0.56 11.52 12.30
CA ASP A 139 -1.65 11.54 11.34
C ASP A 139 -1.29 10.64 10.16
N ILE A 140 -2.29 9.94 9.63
CA ILE A 140 -2.13 9.01 8.51
C ILE A 140 -2.93 9.56 7.34
N TYR A 141 -2.29 9.67 6.18
CA TYR A 141 -2.90 10.25 4.99
C TYR A 141 -2.91 9.27 3.83
N LEU A 142 -4.04 9.24 3.12
CA LEU A 142 -4.22 8.60 1.82
C LEU A 142 -4.83 9.63 0.86
N LYS A 143 -4.08 10.00 -0.19
CA LYS A 143 -4.60 10.81 -1.29
C LYS A 143 -4.35 10.10 -2.60
N MET A 144 -5.40 9.90 -3.38
CA MET A 144 -5.30 9.26 -4.68
C MET A 144 -6.34 9.79 -5.66
N ASP A 145 -5.99 9.72 -6.94
CA ASP A 145 -6.88 9.99 -8.05
C ASP A 145 -7.13 8.70 -8.82
N LEU A 146 -8.38 8.53 -9.24
CA LEU A 146 -8.86 7.45 -10.09
C LEU A 146 -9.40 8.07 -11.37
N THR A 147 -8.98 7.52 -12.50
CA THR A 147 -9.46 7.95 -13.82
C THR A 147 -10.00 6.74 -14.54
N LEU A 148 -11.27 6.80 -14.95
CA LEU A 148 -11.88 5.80 -15.81
C LEU A 148 -11.77 6.27 -17.25
N VAL A 149 -11.18 5.44 -18.11
CA VAL A 149 -10.89 5.76 -19.51
C VAL A 149 -11.55 4.73 -20.41
N ASP A 150 -12.16 5.19 -21.50
CA ASP A 150 -12.56 4.30 -22.60
C ASP A 150 -11.33 3.85 -23.37
N GLU A 151 -11.08 2.54 -23.43
CA GLU A 151 -9.86 1.98 -24.02
C GLU A 151 -9.82 2.20 -25.55
N TYR A 152 -10.96 2.39 -26.22
CA TYR A 152 -11.00 2.58 -27.66
C TYR A 152 -10.85 4.06 -28.05
N SER A 153 -11.67 4.95 -27.51
CA SER A 153 -11.61 6.39 -27.82
C SER A 153 -10.47 7.12 -27.09
N LYS A 154 -9.94 6.52 -26.01
CA LYS A 154 -8.99 7.15 -25.07
C LYS A 154 -9.56 8.36 -24.34
N GLU A 155 -10.88 8.51 -24.34
CA GLU A 155 -11.55 9.59 -23.62
C GLU A 155 -11.69 9.24 -22.13
N VAL A 156 -11.56 10.28 -21.31
CA VAL A 156 -11.84 10.18 -19.87
C VAL A 156 -13.35 10.13 -19.69
N LEU A 157 -13.84 9.02 -19.16
CA LEU A 157 -15.25 8.81 -18.84
C LEU A 157 -15.63 9.47 -17.52
N SER A 158 -14.76 9.34 -16.50
CA SER A 158 -15.02 9.86 -15.16
C SER A 158 -13.73 9.96 -14.36
N VAL A 159 -13.71 10.85 -13.36
CA VAL A 159 -12.58 11.04 -12.44
C VAL A 159 -13.09 11.08 -11.00
N LYS A 160 -12.40 10.38 -10.10
CA LYS A 160 -12.63 10.43 -8.66
C LYS A 160 -11.36 10.78 -7.92
N LYS A 161 -11.46 11.81 -7.07
CA LYS A 161 -10.41 12.16 -6.11
C LYS A 161 -10.79 11.65 -4.73
N ILE A 162 -9.89 10.95 -4.07
CA ILE A 162 -10.05 10.42 -2.73
C ILE A 162 -8.97 11.06 -1.85
N ALA A 163 -9.40 11.74 -0.79
CA ALA A 163 -8.52 12.28 0.23
C ALA A 163 -9.06 11.88 1.61
N LEU A 164 -8.37 10.94 2.25
CA LEU A 164 -8.73 10.37 3.54
C LEU A 164 -7.60 10.59 4.53
N SER A 165 -7.96 10.75 5.80
CA SER A 165 -6.99 10.83 6.87
C SER A 165 -7.52 10.22 8.16
N LYS A 166 -6.60 9.77 9.01
CA LYS A 166 -6.87 9.40 10.40
C LYS A 166 -5.93 10.19 11.30
N ILE A 167 -6.51 11.03 12.14
CA ILE A 167 -5.80 12.02 12.97
C ILE A 167 -5.61 11.47 14.38
N GLY A 168 -4.48 11.79 15.01
CA GLY A 168 -4.25 11.49 16.43
C GLY A 168 -4.02 10.01 16.71
N VAL A 169 -3.44 9.28 15.76
CA VAL A 169 -3.00 7.89 15.89
C VAL A 169 -1.70 7.85 16.69
N ASP A 170 -1.51 6.88 17.58
CA ASP A 170 -0.23 6.72 18.27
C ASP A 170 0.94 6.67 17.29
N ALA A 171 2.06 7.35 17.60
CA ALA A 171 3.26 7.40 16.78
C ALA A 171 4.07 6.08 16.82
N ASN A 172 3.43 4.98 16.42
CA ASN A 172 4.08 3.67 16.29
C ASN A 172 3.58 2.93 15.04
N VAL A 173 4.40 2.00 14.56
CA VAL A 173 4.13 1.27 13.32
C VAL A 173 2.87 0.40 13.37
N LYS A 174 2.49 -0.14 14.53
CA LYS A 174 1.29 -0.97 14.64
C LYS A 174 0.04 -0.12 14.41
N SER A 175 -0.05 1.02 15.10
CA SER A 175 -1.17 1.95 14.97
C SER A 175 -1.23 2.56 13.57
N ALA A 176 -0.08 2.89 12.98
CA ALA A 176 0.00 3.36 11.59
C ALA A 176 -0.53 2.32 10.58
N VAL A 177 -0.12 1.06 10.68
CA VAL A 177 -0.59 0.00 9.76
C VAL A 177 -2.10 -0.25 9.89
N LEU A 178 -2.63 -0.22 11.11
CA LEU A 178 -4.08 -0.35 11.32
C LEU A 178 -4.84 0.81 10.65
N ALA A 179 -4.36 2.03 10.83
CA ALA A 179 -4.94 3.19 10.18
C ALA A 179 -4.84 3.12 8.65
N PHE A 180 -3.70 2.70 8.08
CA PHE A 180 -3.59 2.48 6.63
C PHE A 180 -4.60 1.44 6.13
N ASN A 181 -4.84 0.36 6.86
CA ASN A 181 -5.86 -0.62 6.50
C ASN A 181 -7.25 0.01 6.43
N GLU A 182 -7.63 0.79 7.43
CA GLU A 182 -8.94 1.47 7.45
C GLU A 182 -9.09 2.50 6.31
N LEU A 183 -8.02 3.26 6.02
CA LEU A 183 -8.06 4.22 4.90
C LEU A 183 -8.19 3.49 3.55
N ILE A 184 -7.52 2.35 3.40
CA ILE A 184 -7.63 1.54 2.18
C ILE A 184 -9.03 0.93 2.06
N GLU A 185 -9.57 0.32 3.10
CA GLU A 185 -10.95 -0.19 3.15
C GLU A 185 -11.94 0.86 2.67
N ARG A 186 -11.92 2.05 3.29
CA ARG A 186 -12.79 3.15 2.90
C ARG A 186 -12.55 3.63 1.46
N SER A 187 -11.32 3.57 0.96
CA SER A 187 -11.03 3.92 -0.44
C SER A 187 -11.61 2.91 -1.43
N LEU A 188 -11.64 1.63 -1.07
CA LEU A 188 -12.25 0.57 -1.89
C LEU A 188 -13.76 0.79 -1.99
N ASP A 189 -14.43 1.08 -0.87
CA ASP A 189 -15.86 1.36 -0.84
C ASP A 189 -16.20 2.59 -1.69
N LEU A 190 -15.47 3.69 -1.50
CA LEU A 190 -15.65 4.91 -2.28
C LEU A 190 -15.42 4.69 -3.78
N THR A 191 -14.51 3.78 -4.14
CA THR A 191 -14.25 3.40 -5.53
C THR A 191 -15.43 2.62 -6.09
N ASN A 192 -15.92 1.61 -5.38
CA ASN A 192 -17.03 0.78 -5.84
C ASN A 192 -18.33 1.59 -5.99
N VAL A 193 -18.64 2.48 -5.04
CA VAL A 193 -19.80 3.39 -5.14
C VAL A 193 -19.67 4.30 -6.36
N TRP A 194 -18.50 4.89 -6.57
CA TRP A 194 -18.26 5.77 -7.72
C TRP A 194 -18.36 5.03 -9.06
N LEU A 195 -17.87 3.79 -9.13
CA LEU A 195 -18.01 2.95 -10.32
C LEU A 195 -19.48 2.58 -10.56
N ASP A 196 -20.24 2.21 -9.54
CA ASP A 196 -21.69 1.95 -9.67
C ASP A 196 -22.43 3.17 -10.22
N GLU A 197 -22.16 4.36 -9.68
CA GLU A 197 -22.75 5.61 -10.16
C GLU A 197 -22.42 5.90 -11.63
N THR A 198 -21.17 5.61 -12.05
CA THR A 198 -20.72 5.77 -13.44
C THR A 198 -21.34 4.72 -14.37
N CYS A 199 -21.82 3.60 -13.83
CA CYS A 199 -22.43 2.48 -14.53
C CYS A 199 -23.96 2.53 -14.63
N ARG A 200 -24.59 3.60 -14.13
CA ARG A 200 -26.05 3.84 -14.25
C ARG A 200 -26.40 4.52 -15.56
#